data_AF-A0A0F9UPF5-F1
#
_entry.id   AF-A0A0F9UPF5-F1
#
_cell.length_a   1.000
_cell.length_b   1.000
_cell.length_c   1.000
_cell.angle_alpha   90.00
_cell.angle_beta   90.00
_cell.angle_gamma   90.00
#
_symmetry.space_group_name_H-M   'P 1'
#
loop_
_entity.id
_entity.type
_entity.pdbx_description
1 polymer ?
#
loop_
_entity_poly.entity_id
_entity_poly.type
_entity_poly.pdbx_seq_one_letter_code
_entity_poly.pdbx_strand_id
1 'polypeptide(L)'
;MPYLGLETIRRGTSGACIEDCFRIIYPNAKTVADLTYGKGRFWKWPSDDMVLPDVVKLDLEPIGGAEVQASYCYVPLKDQSVEVAIFDPPFIFSPGLRGIIGAKRFFLGVTTGNDPRINAPRNSKQLYQQTVVAMQEMRRIARHGMILKGQDLITSQHPNWWTYQVMNIGDRLLGLWPEDVLLQVSPAARMRDPRWKNQYHFRRAHAYYICYRWGD
;
A
#
# COMPACT_ATOMS: atom_id res chain seq x y z
N MET A 1 -14.05 21.63 7.91
CA MET A 1 -14.39 20.32 8.52
C MET A 1 -14.34 20.48 10.03
N PRO A 2 -15.26 19.89 10.82
CA PRO A 2 -15.18 19.93 12.29
C PRO A 2 -13.91 19.23 12.80
N TYR A 3 -13.46 19.58 14.00
CA TYR A 3 -12.36 18.86 14.67
C TYR A 3 -12.82 17.45 15.04
N LEU A 4 -12.13 16.44 14.52
CA LEU A 4 -12.53 15.03 14.66
C LEU A 4 -11.82 14.29 15.80
N GLY A 5 -10.77 14.88 16.40
CA GLY A 5 -9.98 14.24 17.44
C GLY A 5 -9.26 12.96 17.00
N LEU A 6 -9.02 12.79 15.69
CA LEU A 6 -8.27 11.65 15.15
C LEU A 6 -6.78 11.81 15.45
N GLU A 7 -6.18 10.76 15.99
CA GLU A 7 -4.75 10.70 16.29
C GLU A 7 -3.97 10.05 15.15
N THR A 8 -2.69 10.37 15.05
CA THR A 8 -1.74 9.74 14.11
C THR A 8 -1.68 8.21 14.28
N ILE A 9 -1.92 7.68 15.48
CA ILE A 9 -1.94 6.24 15.74
C ILE A 9 -3.37 5.71 15.71
N ARG A 10 -3.69 4.89 14.70
CA ARG A 10 -4.97 4.20 14.57
C ARG A 10 -4.85 2.74 14.98
N ARG A 11 -5.53 2.35 16.05
CA ARG A 11 -5.69 0.94 16.43
C ARG A 11 -6.91 0.38 15.69
N GLY A 12 -6.72 -0.60 14.83
CA GLY A 12 -7.85 -1.20 14.10
C GLY A 12 -7.53 -1.77 12.73
N THR A 13 -8.55 -1.79 11.88
CA THR A 13 -8.52 -2.39 10.54
C THR A 13 -7.90 -1.44 9.52
N SER A 14 -7.46 -1.98 8.39
CA SER A 14 -6.97 -1.15 7.28
C SER A 14 -8.07 -0.30 6.65
N GLY A 15 -9.33 -0.74 6.71
CA GLY A 15 -10.48 0.05 6.27
C GLY A 15 -10.66 1.31 7.12
N ALA A 16 -10.55 1.20 8.45
CA ALA A 16 -10.62 2.37 9.34
C ALA A 16 -9.49 3.37 9.06
N CYS A 17 -8.27 2.90 8.78
CA CYS A 17 -7.15 3.78 8.44
C CYS A 17 -7.36 4.51 7.11
N ILE A 18 -7.86 3.82 6.09
CA ILE A 18 -8.17 4.46 4.80
C ILE A 18 -9.32 5.45 4.97
N GLU A 19 -10.37 5.11 5.71
CA GLU A 19 -11.45 6.04 6.03
C GLU A 19 -10.89 7.33 6.66
N ASP A 20 -10.03 7.23 7.68
CA ASP A 20 -9.42 8.40 8.33
C ASP A 20 -8.57 9.24 7.35
N CYS A 21 -7.78 8.58 6.47
CA CYS A 21 -7.02 9.27 5.43
C CYS A 21 -7.93 10.03 4.45
N PHE A 22 -9.04 9.44 4.02
CA PHE A 22 -10.01 10.15 3.17
C PHE A 22 -10.71 11.27 3.92
N ARG A 23 -11.08 11.03 5.17
CA ARG A 23 -11.75 12.03 6.00
C ARG A 23 -10.89 13.28 6.16
N ILE A 24 -9.59 13.15 6.42
CA ILE A 24 -8.71 14.31 6.67
C ILE A 24 -8.09 14.85 5.37
N ILE A 25 -7.49 13.99 4.55
CA ILE A 25 -6.61 14.40 3.45
C ILE A 25 -7.37 14.53 2.12
N TYR A 26 -8.37 13.67 1.88
CA TYR A 26 -9.10 13.62 0.60
C TYR A 26 -10.64 13.61 0.76
N PRO A 27 -11.23 14.55 1.51
CA PRO A 27 -12.64 14.45 1.91
C PRO A 27 -13.63 14.56 0.74
N ASN A 28 -13.18 15.12 -0.38
CA ASN A 28 -13.99 15.34 -1.57
C ASN A 28 -13.66 14.37 -2.70
N ALA A 29 -12.76 13.40 -2.47
CA ALA A 29 -12.35 12.46 -3.51
C ALA A 29 -13.50 11.50 -3.85
N LYS A 30 -13.83 11.44 -5.13
CA LYS A 30 -14.92 10.65 -5.72
C LYS A 30 -14.43 9.47 -6.51
N THR A 31 -13.24 9.53 -7.11
CA THR A 31 -12.69 8.43 -7.91
C THR A 31 -11.29 8.04 -7.45
N VAL A 32 -11.07 6.75 -7.25
CA VAL A 32 -9.81 6.24 -6.69
C VAL A 32 -9.34 5.03 -7.48
N ALA A 33 -8.03 4.95 -7.75
CA ALA A 33 -7.42 3.71 -8.22
C ALA A 33 -6.80 2.95 -7.04
N ASP A 34 -7.24 1.72 -6.79
CA ASP A 34 -6.55 0.78 -5.90
C ASP A 34 -5.67 -0.13 -6.75
N LEU A 35 -4.36 0.07 -6.69
CA LEU A 35 -3.39 -0.64 -7.54
C LEU A 35 -3.13 -2.08 -7.06
N THR A 36 -3.64 -2.43 -5.87
CA THR A 36 -3.38 -3.69 -5.17
C THR A 36 -4.64 -4.17 -4.44
N TYR A 37 -5.78 -4.17 -5.14
CA TYR A 37 -7.11 -4.28 -4.54
C TYR A 37 -7.30 -5.46 -3.59
N GLY A 38 -6.62 -6.59 -3.82
CA GLY A 38 -6.59 -7.62 -2.82
C GLY A 38 -7.95 -8.34 -2.71
N LYS A 39 -8.55 -8.20 -1.54
CA LYS A 39 -9.91 -8.65 -1.22
C LYS A 39 -10.79 -7.45 -0.80
N GLY A 40 -10.43 -6.24 -1.22
CA GLY A 40 -11.14 -5.01 -0.91
C GLY A 40 -11.16 -4.61 0.57
N ARG A 41 -10.10 -4.92 1.34
CA ARG A 41 -10.07 -4.65 2.79
C ARG A 41 -10.04 -3.17 3.15
N PHE A 42 -9.48 -2.34 2.28
CA PHE A 42 -9.45 -0.88 2.42
C PHE A 42 -10.83 -0.24 2.33
N TRP A 43 -11.76 -0.89 1.66
CA TRP A 43 -13.07 -0.35 1.30
C TRP A 43 -14.17 -0.85 2.23
N LYS A 44 -13.79 -1.36 3.41
CA LYS A 44 -14.68 -1.75 4.51
C LYS A 44 -14.58 -0.70 5.60
N TRP A 45 -15.18 0.46 5.35
CA TRP A 45 -15.19 1.57 6.30
C TRP A 45 -16.13 1.25 7.47
N PRO A 46 -15.69 1.44 8.72
CA PRO A 46 -16.55 1.22 9.89
C PRO A 46 -17.64 2.27 10.06
N SER A 47 -17.50 3.47 9.47
CA SER A 47 -18.53 4.50 9.54
C SER A 47 -19.53 4.38 8.40
N ASP A 48 -20.78 4.77 8.69
CA ASP A 48 -21.87 4.87 7.71
C ASP A 48 -22.14 6.33 7.29
N ASP A 49 -21.41 7.30 7.84
CA ASP A 49 -21.57 8.74 7.59
C ASP A 49 -20.74 9.26 6.40
N MET A 50 -19.90 8.40 5.80
CA MET A 50 -19.10 8.72 4.63
C MET A 50 -19.53 7.87 3.44
N VAL A 51 -19.61 8.51 2.27
CA VAL A 51 -19.83 7.81 1.01
C VAL A 51 -18.50 7.29 0.50
N LEU A 52 -18.43 5.99 0.22
CA LEU A 52 -17.26 5.38 -0.43
C LEU A 52 -17.04 6.02 -1.81
N PRO A 53 -15.79 6.33 -2.20
CA PRO A 53 -15.49 6.73 -3.56
C PRO A 53 -15.77 5.59 -4.54
N ASP A 54 -15.94 5.93 -5.81
CA ASP A 54 -15.88 4.95 -6.89
C ASP A 54 -14.44 4.45 -7.05
N VAL A 55 -14.25 3.14 -6.90
CA VAL A 55 -12.92 2.52 -6.86
C VAL A 55 -12.71 1.74 -8.13
N VAL A 56 -11.73 2.18 -8.92
CA VAL A 56 -11.13 1.37 -9.98
C VAL A 56 -10.23 0.34 -9.32
N LYS A 57 -10.61 -0.94 -9.43
CA LYS A 57 -9.97 -2.04 -8.68
C LYS A 57 -8.98 -2.76 -9.58
N LEU A 58 -7.69 -2.53 -9.37
CA LEU A 58 -6.63 -3.20 -10.10
C LEU A 58 -5.97 -4.26 -9.22
N ASP A 59 -5.63 -5.39 -9.81
CA ASP A 59 -4.76 -6.37 -9.18
C ASP A 59 -4.02 -7.19 -10.23
N LEU A 60 -2.87 -7.73 -9.85
CA LEU A 60 -2.12 -8.67 -10.67
C LEU A 60 -2.90 -9.98 -10.87
N GLU A 61 -3.60 -10.41 -9.81
CA GLU A 61 -4.46 -11.58 -9.76
C GLU A 61 -5.86 -11.17 -9.26
N PRO A 62 -6.87 -11.09 -10.13
CA PRO A 62 -8.19 -10.56 -9.79
C PRO A 62 -9.05 -11.55 -8.94
N ILE A 63 -8.52 -12.04 -7.82
CA ILE A 63 -9.15 -13.04 -6.94
C ILE A 63 -10.27 -12.42 -6.06
N GLY A 64 -10.30 -11.09 -5.91
CA GLY A 64 -11.17 -10.39 -4.98
C GLY A 64 -12.31 -9.57 -5.60
N GLY A 65 -12.55 -9.68 -6.91
CA GLY A 65 -13.44 -8.76 -7.63
C GLY A 65 -12.72 -7.50 -8.13
N ALA A 66 -11.41 -7.60 -8.37
CA ALA A 66 -10.71 -6.58 -9.14
C ALA A 66 -11.21 -6.61 -10.60
N GLU A 67 -11.45 -5.44 -11.17
CA GLU A 67 -12.06 -5.26 -12.48
C GLU A 67 -10.99 -5.23 -13.58
N VAL A 68 -9.78 -4.82 -13.22
CA VAL A 68 -8.67 -4.65 -14.15
C VAL A 68 -7.51 -5.55 -13.71
N GLN A 69 -7.15 -6.51 -14.54
CA GLN A 69 -5.94 -7.30 -14.34
C GLN A 69 -4.73 -6.49 -14.85
N ALA A 70 -3.89 -6.00 -13.95
CA ALA A 70 -2.72 -5.22 -14.31
C ALA A 70 -1.62 -5.26 -13.24
N SER A 71 -0.40 -4.97 -13.67
CA SER A 71 0.70 -4.67 -12.76
C SER A 71 0.59 -3.23 -12.30
N TYR A 72 0.80 -2.96 -11.01
CA TYR A 72 0.91 -1.59 -10.48
C TYR A 72 2.11 -0.81 -11.06
N CYS A 73 3.04 -1.48 -11.77
CA CYS A 73 4.11 -0.83 -12.52
C CYS A 73 3.69 -0.41 -13.95
N TYR A 74 2.53 -0.85 -14.43
CA TYR A 74 2.03 -0.60 -15.78
C TYR A 74 0.50 -0.47 -15.73
N VAL A 75 0.04 0.70 -15.28
CA VAL A 75 -1.37 0.94 -14.97
C VAL A 75 -2.11 1.36 -16.26
N PRO A 76 -3.09 0.58 -16.76
CA PRO A 76 -3.78 0.86 -18.02
C PRO A 76 -4.88 1.93 -17.87
N LEU A 77 -4.59 2.99 -17.10
CA LEU A 77 -5.46 4.14 -16.90
C LEU A 77 -4.86 5.36 -17.59
N LYS A 78 -5.73 6.26 -18.04
CA LYS A 78 -5.32 7.54 -18.64
C LYS A 78 -4.69 8.45 -17.59
N ASP A 79 -3.84 9.34 -18.04
CA ASP A 79 -3.26 10.38 -17.19
C ASP A 79 -4.38 11.17 -16.51
N GLN A 80 -4.21 11.46 -15.21
CA GLN A 80 -5.14 12.28 -14.43
C GLN A 80 -6.61 11.83 -14.47
N SER A 81 -6.85 10.52 -14.66
CA SER A 81 -8.20 9.94 -14.79
C SER A 81 -8.87 9.62 -13.46
N VAL A 82 -8.11 9.53 -12.37
CA VAL A 82 -8.63 9.35 -11.00
C VAL A 82 -8.18 10.50 -10.11
N GLU A 83 -8.87 10.69 -8.99
CA GLU A 83 -8.54 11.75 -8.04
C GLU A 83 -7.40 11.35 -7.11
N VAL A 84 -7.44 10.12 -6.60
CA VAL A 84 -6.41 9.57 -5.71
C VAL A 84 -5.98 8.18 -6.20
N ALA A 85 -4.73 7.82 -5.98
CA ALA A 85 -4.25 6.46 -6.17
C ALA A 85 -3.78 5.84 -4.84
N ILE A 86 -4.01 4.55 -4.63
CA ILE A 86 -3.64 3.82 -3.41
C ILE A 86 -2.82 2.59 -3.75
N PHE A 87 -1.80 2.33 -2.95
CA PHE A 87 -0.86 1.22 -3.15
C PHE A 87 -0.48 0.54 -1.83
N ASP A 88 -0.65 -0.79 -1.76
CA ASP A 88 -0.25 -1.68 -0.66
C ASP A 88 0.50 -2.89 -1.24
N PRO A 89 1.82 -2.77 -1.51
CA PRO A 89 2.55 -3.84 -2.16
C PRO A 89 2.66 -5.09 -1.28
N PRO A 90 2.91 -6.27 -1.88
CA PRO A 90 3.29 -7.45 -1.13
C PRO A 90 4.66 -7.27 -0.43
N PHE A 91 4.66 -7.24 0.90
CA PHE A 91 5.87 -7.07 1.74
C PHE A 91 6.57 -8.37 2.12
N ILE A 92 6.00 -9.52 1.76
CA ILE A 92 6.50 -10.83 2.17
C ILE A 92 7.06 -11.56 0.95
N PHE A 93 8.39 -11.63 0.88
CA PHE A 93 9.11 -12.23 -0.23
C PHE A 93 10.10 -13.33 0.19
N SER A 94 10.09 -13.73 1.47
CA SER A 94 10.88 -14.88 1.96
C SER A 94 10.31 -16.25 1.53
N PRO A 95 11.08 -17.09 0.80
CA PRO A 95 10.62 -18.40 0.30
C PRO A 95 10.09 -19.37 1.37
N GLY A 96 10.52 -19.26 2.62
CA GLY A 96 10.07 -20.14 3.72
C GLY A 96 8.62 -19.92 4.18
N LEU A 97 7.97 -18.83 3.74
CA LEU A 97 6.59 -18.49 4.11
C LEU A 97 5.55 -18.93 3.06
N ARG A 98 5.99 -19.68 2.03
CA ARG A 98 5.18 -20.18 0.90
C ARG A 98 3.92 -20.93 1.34
N GLY A 99 3.93 -21.64 2.47
CA GLY A 99 2.81 -22.45 2.95
C GLY A 99 1.78 -21.70 3.80
N ILE A 100 2.11 -20.53 4.37
CA ILE A 100 1.31 -19.90 5.44
C ILE A 100 0.42 -18.77 4.91
N ILE A 101 0.79 -18.12 3.80
CA ILE A 101 0.21 -16.81 3.42
C ILE A 101 -0.56 -16.86 2.08
N GLY A 102 -0.69 -18.04 1.48
CA GLY A 102 -1.27 -18.18 0.15
C GLY A 102 -0.23 -17.86 -0.91
N ALA A 103 0.42 -18.91 -1.42
CA ALA A 103 1.62 -18.84 -2.26
C ALA A 103 1.50 -18.03 -3.56
N LYS A 104 0.28 -17.82 -4.07
CA LYS A 104 0.06 -17.18 -5.39
C LYS A 104 0.39 -15.68 -5.37
N ARG A 105 -0.40 -14.90 -4.63
CA ARG A 105 -0.30 -13.44 -4.53
C ARG A 105 1.06 -12.84 -4.10
N PHE A 106 1.83 -13.54 -3.27
CA PHE A 106 3.03 -12.98 -2.62
C PHE A 106 4.35 -13.54 -3.18
N PHE A 107 4.33 -14.70 -3.84
CA PHE A 107 5.56 -15.43 -4.17
C PHE A 107 5.59 -16.00 -5.58
N LEU A 108 4.43 -16.26 -6.17
CA LEU A 108 4.32 -16.65 -7.57
C LEU A 108 3.88 -15.40 -8.33
N GLY A 109 4.84 -14.63 -8.81
CA GLY A 109 4.57 -13.95 -10.09
C GLY A 109 4.08 -15.03 -11.05
N VAL A 110 2.80 -14.98 -11.42
CA VAL A 110 2.10 -16.16 -11.94
C VAL A 110 2.78 -16.63 -13.20
N THR A 111 3.00 -17.93 -13.21
CA THR A 111 3.29 -18.84 -14.32
C THR A 111 2.17 -18.82 -15.37
N THR A 112 1.78 -17.65 -15.86
CA THR A 112 0.88 -17.45 -17.01
C THR A 112 1.46 -16.34 -17.87
N GLY A 113 2.39 -16.72 -18.75
CA GLY A 113 3.08 -15.83 -19.68
C GLY A 113 4.42 -15.35 -19.12
N ASN A 114 5.49 -15.60 -19.88
CA ASN A 114 6.87 -15.23 -19.59
C ASN A 114 7.12 -13.70 -19.59
N ASP A 115 6.26 -12.88 -18.97
CA ASP A 115 6.52 -11.45 -18.85
C ASP A 115 7.18 -11.11 -17.50
N PRO A 116 8.51 -10.96 -17.44
CA PRO A 116 9.23 -10.62 -16.22
C PRO A 116 8.78 -9.28 -15.58
N ARG A 117 8.05 -8.43 -16.32
CA ARG A 117 7.56 -7.11 -15.89
C ARG A 117 6.34 -7.14 -14.96
N ILE A 118 5.71 -8.30 -14.78
CA ILE A 118 4.39 -8.48 -14.16
C ILE A 118 4.51 -9.36 -12.88
N ASN A 119 5.57 -9.17 -12.09
CA ASN A 119 5.86 -10.05 -10.94
C ASN A 119 5.89 -9.31 -9.60
N ALA A 120 5.40 -9.99 -8.55
CA ALA A 120 5.63 -9.58 -7.17
C ALA A 120 7.14 -9.47 -6.86
N PRO A 121 7.57 -8.52 -6.00
CA PRO A 121 8.95 -8.33 -5.62
C PRO A 121 9.47 -9.57 -4.88
N ARG A 122 10.69 -10.01 -5.22
CA ARG A 122 11.34 -11.20 -4.61
C ARG A 122 12.31 -10.85 -3.50
N ASN A 123 12.64 -9.58 -3.32
CA ASN A 123 13.51 -9.06 -2.28
C ASN A 123 13.24 -7.55 -2.06
N SER A 124 13.85 -6.98 -1.03
CA SER A 124 13.69 -5.56 -0.69
C SER A 124 14.21 -4.61 -1.76
N LYS A 125 15.24 -4.99 -2.52
CA LYS A 125 15.74 -4.18 -3.65
C LYS A 125 14.70 -4.10 -4.77
N GLN A 126 14.07 -5.21 -5.11
CA GLN A 126 12.98 -5.24 -6.10
C GLN A 126 11.75 -4.48 -5.59
N LEU A 127 11.40 -4.63 -4.30
CA LEU A 127 10.31 -3.84 -3.70
C LEU A 127 10.57 -2.34 -3.82
N TYR A 128 11.79 -1.88 -3.53
CA TYR A 128 12.20 -0.49 -3.71
C TYR A 128 12.04 -0.03 -5.17
N GLN A 129 12.62 -0.77 -6.12
CA GLN A 129 12.56 -0.43 -7.55
C GLN A 129 11.12 -0.36 -8.06
N GLN A 130 10.29 -1.32 -7.66
CA GLN A 130 8.88 -1.37 -8.01
C GLN A 130 8.08 -0.25 -7.33
N THR A 131 8.43 0.14 -6.11
CA THR A 131 7.80 1.28 -5.42
C THR A 131 8.06 2.59 -6.17
N VAL A 132 9.28 2.79 -6.71
CA VAL A 132 9.60 3.95 -7.56
C VAL A 132 8.68 4.00 -8.78
N VAL A 133 8.55 2.88 -9.51
CA VAL A 133 7.71 2.81 -10.71
C VAL A 133 6.23 2.97 -10.37
N ALA A 134 5.76 2.35 -9.28
CA ALA A 134 4.38 2.53 -8.80
C ALA A 134 4.10 4.00 -8.48
N MET A 135 5.00 4.70 -7.77
CA MET A 135 4.82 6.13 -7.48
C MET A 135 4.79 6.99 -8.74
N GLN A 136 5.57 6.65 -9.78
CA GLN A 136 5.49 7.31 -11.09
C GLN A 136 4.12 7.12 -11.74
N GLU A 137 3.62 5.88 -11.77
CA GLU A 137 2.29 5.57 -12.32
C GLU A 137 1.18 6.25 -11.52
N MET A 138 1.25 6.22 -10.18
CA MET A 138 0.31 6.92 -9.30
C MET A 138 0.31 8.42 -9.57
N ARG A 139 1.48 9.04 -9.73
CA ARG A 139 1.60 10.47 -10.05
C ARG A 139 1.00 10.80 -11.43
N ARG A 140 1.17 9.91 -12.41
CA ARG A 140 0.64 10.04 -13.76
C ARG A 140 -0.90 9.98 -13.77
N ILE A 141 -1.49 9.01 -13.07
CA ILE A 141 -2.94 8.74 -13.14
C ILE A 141 -3.77 9.60 -12.17
N ALA A 142 -3.20 10.07 -11.05
CA ALA A 142 -3.95 10.76 -10.00
C ALA A 142 -3.86 12.29 -10.09
N ARG A 143 -5.01 12.94 -9.91
CA ARG A 143 -5.13 14.42 -9.95
C ARG A 143 -4.72 15.11 -8.65
N HIS A 144 -5.03 14.53 -7.50
CA HIS A 144 -4.93 15.22 -6.21
C HIS A 144 -3.96 14.57 -5.22
N GLY A 145 -3.60 13.29 -5.40
CA GLY A 145 -2.71 12.67 -4.45
C GLY A 145 -2.54 11.17 -4.58
N MET A 146 -1.72 10.63 -3.67
CA MET A 146 -1.56 9.20 -3.47
C MET A 146 -1.44 8.81 -2.00
N ILE A 147 -1.80 7.56 -1.70
CA ILE A 147 -1.61 6.94 -0.40
C ILE A 147 -0.78 5.67 -0.58
N LEU A 148 0.37 5.59 0.09
CA LEU A 148 1.20 4.39 0.12
C LEU A 148 1.10 3.73 1.49
N LYS A 149 0.63 2.48 1.52
CA LYS A 149 0.68 1.65 2.70
C LYS A 149 1.94 0.81 2.73
N GLY A 150 2.59 0.73 3.89
CA GLY A 150 3.68 -0.23 4.07
C GLY A 150 4.20 -0.40 5.46
N GLN A 151 5.31 -1.13 5.59
CA GLN A 151 5.95 -1.44 6.86
C GLN A 151 7.46 -1.36 6.71
N ASP A 152 8.14 -0.87 7.74
CA ASP A 152 9.58 -1.11 7.86
C ASP A 152 9.82 -2.60 8.09
N LEU A 153 10.81 -3.13 7.39
CA LEU A 153 11.12 -4.56 7.37
C LEU A 153 12.43 -4.84 8.13
N ILE A 154 12.63 -6.10 8.48
CA ILE A 154 13.95 -6.63 8.80
C ILE A 154 14.32 -7.60 7.68
N THR A 155 15.39 -7.33 6.95
CA THR A 155 15.86 -8.13 5.82
C THR A 155 17.31 -8.52 6.03
N SER A 156 17.63 -9.80 5.92
CA SER A 156 19.00 -10.31 6.11
C SER A 156 19.68 -9.81 7.39
N GLN A 157 18.93 -9.79 8.51
CA GLN A 157 19.39 -9.32 9.84
C GLN A 157 19.58 -7.80 9.98
N HIS A 158 19.23 -7.00 8.97
CA HIS A 158 19.33 -5.55 9.01
C HIS A 158 17.96 -4.86 8.87
N PRO A 159 17.74 -3.72 9.53
CA PRO A 159 16.56 -2.90 9.28
C PRO A 159 16.52 -2.40 7.83
N ASN A 160 15.35 -2.49 7.21
CA ASN A 160 15.02 -1.86 5.95
C ASN A 160 13.92 -0.83 6.20
N TRP A 161 14.30 0.44 6.13
CA TRP A 161 13.44 1.58 6.42
C TRP A 161 12.63 1.96 5.19
N TRP A 162 11.63 1.13 4.86
CA TRP A 162 10.78 1.35 3.69
C TRP A 162 10.08 2.72 3.74
N THR A 163 9.69 3.17 4.93
CA THR A 163 9.10 4.51 5.11
C THR A 163 10.01 5.63 4.63
N TYR A 164 11.26 5.65 5.11
CA TYR A 164 12.25 6.63 4.67
C TYR A 164 12.55 6.53 3.18
N GLN A 165 12.58 5.31 2.64
CA GLN A 165 12.75 5.09 1.20
C GLN A 165 11.62 5.74 0.40
N VAL A 166 10.35 5.55 0.79
CA VAL A 166 9.20 6.18 0.14
C VAL A 166 9.27 7.69 0.24
N MET A 167 9.55 8.23 1.42
CA MET A 167 9.68 9.68 1.64
C MET A 167 10.74 10.30 0.73
N ASN A 168 11.93 9.69 0.70
CA ASN A 168 13.02 10.12 -0.16
C ASN A 168 12.73 9.90 -1.67
N ILE A 169 11.91 8.91 -2.04
CA ILE A 169 11.43 8.79 -3.43
C ILE A 169 10.50 9.96 -3.74
N GLY A 170 9.54 10.29 -2.87
CA GLY A 170 8.63 11.43 -3.08
C GLY A 170 9.39 12.74 -3.28
N ASP A 171 10.39 13.00 -2.43
CA ASP A 171 11.23 14.19 -2.54
C ASP A 171 11.98 14.25 -3.88
N ARG A 172 12.66 13.16 -4.25
CA ARG A 172 13.49 13.11 -5.47
C ARG A 172 12.67 13.03 -6.77
N LEU A 173 11.55 12.33 -6.75
CA LEU A 173 10.72 12.05 -7.93
C LEU A 173 9.68 13.14 -8.15
N LEU A 174 9.04 13.59 -7.07
CA LEU A 174 7.89 14.50 -7.12
C LEU A 174 8.24 15.92 -6.69
N GLY A 175 9.38 16.12 -6.02
CA GLY A 175 9.68 17.38 -5.33
C GLY A 175 8.76 17.63 -4.14
N LEU A 176 8.19 16.57 -3.55
CA LEU A 176 7.18 16.66 -2.50
C LEU A 176 7.57 15.83 -1.28
N TRP A 177 7.31 16.37 -0.10
CA TRP A 177 7.25 15.61 1.15
C TRP A 177 5.80 15.14 1.39
N PRO A 178 5.56 14.04 2.15
CA PRO A 178 4.21 13.66 2.51
C PRO A 178 3.48 14.79 3.24
N GLU A 179 2.19 14.95 2.93
CA GLU A 179 1.27 15.84 3.64
C GLU A 179 1.06 15.36 5.08
N ASP A 180 0.88 14.04 5.25
CA ASP A 180 0.70 13.42 6.55
C ASP A 180 1.05 11.92 6.52
N VAL A 181 1.20 11.33 7.70
CA VAL A 181 1.46 9.89 7.90
C VAL A 181 0.60 9.36 9.03
N LEU A 182 -0.24 8.36 8.72
CA LEU A 182 -1.00 7.61 9.72
C LEU A 182 -0.31 6.28 10.05
N LEU A 183 -0.26 5.93 11.34
CA LEU A 183 0.30 4.68 11.85
C LEU A 183 -0.82 3.72 12.29
N GLN A 184 -0.96 2.60 11.60
CA GLN A 184 -1.89 1.54 11.98
C GLN A 184 -1.25 0.54 12.94
N VAL A 185 -1.87 0.32 14.09
CA VAL A 185 -1.61 -0.84 14.94
C VAL A 185 -2.74 -1.86 14.75
N SER A 186 -2.46 -2.91 13.97
CA SER A 186 -3.45 -3.96 13.67
C SER A 186 -3.73 -4.85 14.89
N PRO A 187 -5.00 -5.23 15.14
CA PRO A 187 -5.33 -6.21 16.17
C PRO A 187 -4.93 -7.64 15.80
N ALA A 188 -4.53 -7.89 14.54
CA ALA A 188 -4.17 -9.22 14.07
C ALA A 188 -2.93 -9.75 14.78
N ALA A 189 -2.97 -11.03 15.15
CA ALA A 189 -1.84 -11.72 15.76
C ALA A 189 -0.61 -11.64 14.85
N ARG A 190 0.52 -11.18 15.41
CA ARG A 190 1.76 -11.02 14.66
C ARG A 190 2.49 -12.35 14.58
N MET A 191 2.69 -12.85 13.36
CA MET A 191 3.43 -14.08 13.09
C MET A 191 4.78 -14.10 13.84
N ARG A 192 5.01 -15.18 14.59
CA ARG A 192 6.27 -15.47 15.27
C ARG A 192 6.79 -16.78 14.71
N ASP A 193 7.98 -16.77 14.14
CA ASP A 193 8.62 -18.00 13.71
C ASP A 193 9.13 -18.75 14.97
N PRO A 194 8.77 -20.03 15.17
CA PRO A 194 9.20 -20.81 16.34
C PRO A 194 10.73 -20.99 16.43
N ARG A 195 11.45 -20.77 15.31
CA ARG A 195 12.92 -20.78 15.26
C ARG A 195 13.55 -19.53 15.87
N TRP A 196 12.80 -18.45 16.08
CA TRP A 196 13.31 -17.23 16.70
C TRP A 196 13.52 -17.47 18.20
N LYS A 197 14.79 -17.68 18.59
CA LYS A 197 15.22 -17.85 19.99
C LYS A 197 15.70 -16.56 20.63
N ASN A 198 16.32 -15.67 19.85
CA ASN A 198 16.85 -14.39 20.28
C ASN A 198 16.18 -13.23 19.54
N GLN A 199 16.03 -12.07 20.19
CA GLN A 199 15.52 -10.85 19.59
C GLN A 199 16.64 -9.83 19.45
N TYR A 200 17.08 -9.57 18.21
CA TYR A 200 18.12 -8.57 17.90
C TYR A 200 17.55 -7.20 17.46
N HIS A 201 16.25 -7.15 17.15
CA HIS A 201 15.56 -5.94 16.65
C HIS A 201 14.19 -5.79 17.33
N PHE A 202 13.69 -4.57 17.44
CA PHE A 202 12.30 -4.35 17.87
C PHE A 202 11.32 -5.01 16.90
N ARG A 203 10.28 -5.67 17.44
CA ARG A 203 9.20 -6.19 16.60
C ARG A 203 8.36 -5.01 16.08
N ARG A 204 8.38 -4.80 14.76
CA ARG A 204 7.55 -3.79 14.10
C ARG A 204 6.08 -4.17 14.24
N ALA A 205 5.34 -3.34 14.97
CA ALA A 205 3.94 -3.58 15.32
C ALA A 205 2.97 -2.71 14.51
N HIS A 206 3.50 -1.83 13.66
CA HIS A 206 2.74 -0.83 12.94
C HIS A 206 2.91 -0.96 11.43
N ALA A 207 1.90 -0.50 10.69
CA ALA A 207 1.98 -0.14 9.29
C ALA A 207 1.81 1.37 9.15
N TYR A 208 2.34 1.91 8.07
CA TYR A 208 2.30 3.32 7.73
C TYR A 208 1.38 3.54 6.54
N TYR A 209 0.66 4.66 6.55
CA TYR A 209 -0.10 5.19 5.43
C TYR A 209 0.48 6.58 5.15
N ILE A 210 1.36 6.65 4.16
CA ILE A 210 2.07 7.86 3.78
C ILE A 210 1.22 8.56 2.71
N CYS A 211 0.72 9.74 3.03
CA CYS A 211 -0.21 10.48 2.17
C CYS A 211 0.53 11.63 1.49
N TYR A 212 0.50 11.68 0.16
CA TYR A 212 1.02 12.79 -0.63
C TYR A 212 -0.12 13.52 -1.31
N ARG A 213 -0.24 14.82 -1.07
CA ARG A 213 -1.24 15.66 -1.73
C ARG A 213 -0.57 16.60 -2.73
N TRP A 214 -1.24 16.87 -3.84
CA TRP A 214 -0.82 17.90 -4.81
C TRP A 214 -2.03 18.53 -5.50
N GLY A 215 -1.82 19.74 -6.02
CA GLY A 215 -2.91 20.55 -6.57
C GLY A 215 -3.76 21.15 -5.45
N ASP A 216 -3.90 22.47 -5.47
CA ASP A 216 -4.80 23.19 -4.56
C ASP A 216 -6.27 22.96 -4.92
#